data_AF-A0A1A8MYH2-F1
#
_entry.id   AF-A0A1A8MYH2-F1
#
_cell.length_a   1.000
_cell.length_b   1.000
_cell.length_c   1.000
_cell.angle_alpha   90.00
_cell.angle_beta   90.00
_cell.angle_gamma   90.00
#
_symmetry.space_group_name_H-M   'P 1'
#
loop_
_entity.id
_entity.type
_entity.pdbx_description
1 polymer ?
#
loop_
_entity_poly.entity_id
_entity_poly.type
_entity_poly.pdbx_seq_one_letter_code
_entity_poly.pdbx_strand_id
1 'polypeptide(L)'
;MYASKRQAFSYKVYEARVLLAALDYNFHLNRPAIRNAEGQLIFKRKYNKNARRYSVYSLKSEKGYEYIPVLQSKIINERLARGVGMPRTRSMRDDDPRRLGLVPPIAPPPISELVQIQVSRGLVSELEHSYRPPVTILSTFTWSILYLLRVTNVMYIKM
;
A
#
# COMPACT_ATOMS: atom_id res chain seq x y z
N MET A 1 -4.74 1.15 -14.19
CA MET A 1 -3.97 2.38 -13.91
C MET A 1 -4.70 3.17 -12.83
N TYR A 2 -4.47 2.88 -11.55
CA TYR A 2 -4.76 3.74 -10.39
C TYR A 2 -3.93 3.19 -9.18
N ALA A 3 -2.67 3.62 -9.10
CA ALA A 3 -1.63 3.29 -8.10
C ALA A 3 -1.02 1.87 -8.11
N SER A 4 0.25 1.78 -7.68
CA SER A 4 0.98 0.52 -7.52
C SER A 4 0.51 -0.25 -6.27
N LYS A 5 0.66 -1.58 -6.28
CA LYS A 5 0.23 -2.52 -5.20
C LYS A 5 0.81 -2.19 -3.80
N ARG A 6 1.81 -1.31 -3.73
CA ARG A 6 2.61 -1.02 -2.52
C ARG A 6 2.27 0.31 -1.83
N GLN A 7 1.25 1.05 -2.28
CA GLN A 7 0.83 2.25 -1.56
C GLN A 7 -0.25 1.91 -0.53
N ALA A 8 0.09 2.10 0.75
CA ALA A 8 -0.84 1.96 1.85
C ALA A 8 -2.05 2.88 1.64
N PHE A 9 -3.26 2.34 1.76
CA PHE A 9 -4.51 3.09 1.72
C PHE A 9 -4.67 3.89 3.00
N SER A 10 -4.03 5.06 3.08
CA SER A 10 -4.41 6.05 4.08
C SER A 10 -5.80 6.61 3.71
N TYR A 11 -6.60 7.00 4.71
CA TYR A 11 -7.95 7.53 4.48
C TYR A 11 -7.96 8.73 3.52
N LYS A 12 -6.96 9.62 3.60
CA LYS A 12 -6.79 10.75 2.66
C LYS A 12 -6.56 10.29 1.21
N VAL A 13 -5.78 9.23 1.01
CA VAL A 13 -5.54 8.65 -0.33
C VAL A 13 -6.81 7.97 -0.84
N TYR A 14 -7.56 7.30 0.02
CA TYR A 14 -8.87 6.74 -0.32
C TYR A 14 -9.85 7.84 -0.77
N GLU A 15 -10.01 8.91 0.01
CA GLU A 15 -10.89 10.04 -0.32
C GLU A 15 -10.53 10.65 -1.68
N ALA A 16 -9.24 10.94 -1.90
CA ALA A 16 -8.78 11.46 -3.18
C ALA A 16 -9.10 10.53 -4.37
N ARG A 17 -9.00 9.21 -4.17
CA ARG A 17 -9.37 8.21 -5.20
C ARG A 17 -10.87 8.18 -5.46
N VAL A 18 -11.70 8.28 -4.42
CA VAL A 18 -13.16 8.34 -4.57
C VAL A 18 -13.56 9.59 -5.35
N LEU A 19 -13.01 10.75 -5.01
CA LEU A 19 -13.27 12.00 -5.73
C LEU A 19 -12.80 11.93 -7.19
N LEU A 20 -11.60 11.39 -7.44
CA LEU A 20 -11.10 11.22 -8.80
C LEU A 20 -11.98 10.26 -9.61
N ALA A 21 -12.47 9.17 -9.01
CA ALA A 21 -13.38 8.24 -9.67
C ALA A 21 -14.73 8.89 -9.98
N ALA A 22 -15.25 9.74 -9.08
CA ALA A 22 -16.46 10.52 -9.34
C ALA A 22 -16.27 11.51 -10.49
N LEU A 23 -15.14 12.21 -10.54
CA LEU A 23 -14.79 13.09 -11.66
C LEU A 23 -14.65 12.31 -12.97
N ASP A 24 -13.97 11.16 -12.95
CA ASP A 24 -13.84 10.28 -14.14
C ASP A 24 -15.22 9.83 -14.62
N TYR A 25 -16.10 9.42 -13.71
CA TYR A 25 -17.46 9.03 -14.07
C TYR A 25 -18.24 10.19 -14.71
N ASN A 26 -18.25 11.36 -14.07
CA ASN A 26 -18.98 12.54 -14.54
C ASN A 26 -18.49 12.99 -15.91
N PHE A 27 -17.17 12.99 -16.13
CA PHE A 27 -16.58 13.35 -17.42
C PHE A 27 -17.00 12.38 -18.54
N HIS A 28 -17.15 11.09 -18.22
CA HIS A 28 -17.43 10.04 -19.20
C HIS A 28 -18.91 9.64 -19.30
N LEU A 29 -19.80 10.19 -18.49
CA LEU A 29 -21.21 9.82 -18.42
C LEU A 29 -21.91 9.97 -19.78
N ASN A 30 -21.76 11.15 -20.38
CA ASN A 30 -22.47 11.58 -21.59
C ASN A 30 -21.65 11.45 -22.88
N ARG A 31 -20.79 10.42 -22.96
CA ARG A 31 -19.99 10.21 -24.16
C ARG A 31 -20.87 9.86 -25.37
N PRO A 32 -20.68 10.56 -26.51
CA PRO A 32 -21.46 10.31 -27.71
C PRO A 32 -21.14 8.92 -28.28
N ALA A 33 -22.09 8.37 -29.04
CA ALA A 33 -21.84 7.17 -29.83
C ALA A 33 -20.99 7.51 -31.07
N ILE A 34 -20.12 6.58 -31.46
CA ILE A 34 -19.29 6.70 -32.66
C ILE A 34 -20.19 6.58 -33.88
N ARG A 35 -19.94 7.46 -34.84
CA ARG A 35 -20.60 7.48 -36.15
C ARG A 35 -19.56 7.18 -37.24
N ASN A 36 -19.99 6.49 -38.29
CA ASN A 36 -19.19 6.28 -39.48
C ASN A 36 -19.12 7.56 -40.34
N ALA A 37 -18.37 7.53 -41.44
CA ALA A 37 -18.29 8.64 -42.40
C ALA A 37 -19.66 9.09 -42.94
N GLU A 38 -20.61 8.16 -43.07
CA GLU A 38 -21.98 8.43 -43.53
C GLU A 38 -22.91 8.89 -42.38
N GLY A 39 -22.38 9.13 -41.18
CA GLY A 39 -23.14 9.60 -40.02
C GLY A 39 -23.94 8.52 -39.28
N GLN A 40 -23.86 7.27 -39.72
CA GLN A 40 -24.56 6.12 -39.12
C GLN A 40 -23.87 5.61 -37.84
N LEU A 41 -24.65 5.13 -36.87
CA LEU A 41 -24.11 4.58 -35.62
C LEU A 41 -23.35 3.27 -35.84
N ILE A 42 -22.20 3.15 -35.19
CA ILE A 42 -21.43 1.89 -35.19
C ILE A 42 -21.91 0.99 -34.04
N PHE A 43 -22.22 -0.25 -34.35
CA PHE A 43 -22.71 -1.23 -33.39
C PHE A 43 -21.73 -2.40 -33.17
N LYS A 44 -21.77 -3.01 -31.99
CA LYS A 44 -21.10 -4.28 -31.68
C LYS A 44 -22.09 -5.28 -31.09
N ARG A 45 -21.83 -6.56 -31.34
CA ARG A 45 -22.56 -7.68 -30.72
C ARG A 45 -21.92 -8.07 -29.38
N LYS A 46 -22.74 -8.33 -28.37
CA LYS A 46 -22.34 -8.91 -27.07
C LYS A 46 -23.09 -10.21 -26.87
N TYR A 47 -22.37 -11.30 -26.64
CA TYR A 47 -22.99 -12.57 -26.29
C TYR A 47 -23.31 -12.60 -24.79
N ASN A 48 -24.56 -12.89 -24.44
CA ASN A 48 -24.98 -13.14 -23.07
C ASN A 48 -25.02 -14.66 -22.83
N LYS A 49 -24.08 -15.16 -22.02
CA LYS A 49 -23.98 -16.60 -21.70
C LYS A 49 -25.21 -17.14 -20.98
N ASN A 50 -25.78 -16.35 -20.06
CA ASN A 50 -26.91 -16.78 -19.23
C ASN A 50 -28.18 -16.94 -20.08
N ALA A 51 -28.43 -15.98 -20.98
CA ALA A 51 -29.58 -16.00 -21.88
C ALA A 51 -29.34 -16.77 -23.19
N ARG A 52 -28.11 -17.23 -23.45
CA ARG A 52 -27.65 -17.87 -24.70
C ARG A 52 -28.04 -17.09 -25.97
N ARG A 53 -27.97 -15.76 -25.91
CA ARG A 53 -28.39 -14.86 -27.01
C ARG A 53 -27.40 -13.72 -27.20
N TYR A 54 -27.34 -13.19 -28.41
CA TYR A 54 -26.61 -11.96 -28.72
C TYR A 54 -27.49 -10.73 -28.48
N SER A 55 -26.91 -9.68 -27.91
CA SER A 55 -27.48 -8.33 -27.90
C SER A 55 -26.60 -7.37 -28.70
N VAL A 56 -27.19 -6.30 -29.21
CA VAL A 56 -26.50 -5.26 -29.96
C VAL A 56 -26.38 -4.02 -29.08
N TYR A 57 -25.25 -3.33 -29.13
CA TYR A 57 -25.04 -2.05 -28.45
C TYR A 57 -24.25 -1.08 -29.32
N SER A 58 -24.55 0.21 -29.21
CA SER A 58 -23.81 1.27 -29.91
C SER A 58 -22.44 1.49 -29.26
N LEU A 59 -21.39 1.59 -30.06
CA LEU A 59 -20.05 1.89 -29.60
C LEU A 59 -19.99 3.36 -29.17
N LYS A 60 -19.59 3.64 -27.92
CA LYS A 60 -19.30 5.02 -27.47
C LYS A 60 -17.93 5.46 -27.96
N SER A 61 -17.70 6.78 -28.08
CA SER A 61 -16.41 7.39 -28.40
C SER A 61 -15.28 6.86 -27.51
N GLU A 62 -14.02 7.15 -27.78
CA GLU A 62 -12.92 6.79 -26.89
C GLU A 62 -12.90 7.62 -25.61
N LYS A 63 -12.16 7.17 -24.59
CA LYS A 63 -12.10 7.88 -23.30
C LYS A 63 -11.09 9.01 -23.45
N GLY A 64 -11.52 10.22 -23.13
CA GLY A 64 -10.66 11.40 -23.06
C GLY A 64 -10.23 11.65 -21.63
N TYR A 65 -9.04 12.24 -21.45
CA TYR A 65 -8.49 12.56 -20.14
C TYR A 65 -8.09 14.04 -20.04
N GLU A 66 -8.78 14.90 -20.80
CA GLU A 66 -8.53 16.34 -20.92
C GLU A 66 -8.68 17.07 -19.58
N TYR A 67 -9.48 16.51 -18.66
CA TYR A 67 -9.62 17.03 -17.31
C TYR A 67 -8.36 16.84 -16.44
N ILE A 68 -7.48 15.88 -16.75
CA ILE A 68 -6.28 15.60 -15.94
C ILE A 68 -5.29 16.79 -15.99
N PRO A 69 -4.88 17.31 -17.17
CA PRO A 69 -4.04 18.52 -17.24
C PRO A 69 -4.63 19.72 -16.50
N VAL A 70 -5.96 19.90 -16.55
CA VAL A 70 -6.65 20.98 -15.83
C VAL A 70 -6.57 20.79 -14.31
N LEU A 71 -6.72 19.55 -13.82
CA LEU A 71 -6.52 19.26 -12.40
C LEU A 71 -5.06 19.51 -11.98
N GLN A 72 -4.09 19.09 -12.79
CA GLN A 72 -2.67 19.30 -12.53
C GLN A 72 -2.31 20.79 -12.45
N SER A 73 -2.79 21.60 -13.39
CA SER A 73 -2.53 23.05 -13.38
C SER A 73 -3.15 23.74 -12.17
N LYS A 74 -4.38 23.38 -11.79
CA LYS A 74 -5.02 23.87 -10.55
C LYS A 74 -4.19 23.53 -9.31
N ILE A 75 -3.73 22.29 -9.20
CA ILE A 75 -2.88 21.86 -8.07
C ILE A 75 -1.59 22.68 -8.00
N ILE A 76 -0.95 22.97 -9.15
CA ILE A 76 0.27 23.77 -9.21
C ILE A 76 -0.02 25.23 -8.81
N ASN A 77 -1.05 25.83 -9.39
CA ASN A 77 -1.40 27.23 -9.13
C ASN A 77 -1.80 27.47 -7.67
N GLU A 78 -2.62 26.58 -7.09
CA GLU A 78 -2.97 26.65 -5.66
C GLU A 78 -1.74 26.54 -4.75
N ARG A 79 -0.72 25.79 -5.17
CA ARG A 79 0.53 25.67 -4.41
C ARG A 79 1.37 26.93 -4.52
N LEU A 80 1.54 27.47 -5.72
CA LEU A 80 2.28 28.71 -5.95
C LEU A 80 1.65 29.87 -5.16
N ALA A 81 0.32 29.97 -5.18
CA ALA A 81 -0.43 31.00 -4.48
C ALA A 81 -0.30 30.94 -2.94
N ARG A 82 -0.09 29.75 -2.37
CA ARG A 82 0.05 29.59 -0.91
C ARG A 82 1.37 30.14 -0.36
N GLY A 83 2.40 30.33 -1.18
CA GLY A 83 3.71 30.85 -0.74
C GLY A 83 4.48 29.98 0.25
N VAL A 84 3.93 28.82 0.64
CA VAL A 84 4.55 27.86 1.56
C VAL A 84 5.10 26.69 0.74
N GLY A 85 6.37 26.33 0.98
CA GLY A 85 6.99 25.14 0.41
C GLY A 85 6.19 23.86 0.70
N MET A 86 6.50 22.76 0.02
CA MET A 86 5.75 21.50 0.17
C MET A 86 5.70 21.08 1.65
N PRO A 87 4.52 21.11 2.32
CA PRO A 87 4.46 20.76 3.73
C PRO A 87 4.79 19.28 3.87
N ARG A 88 5.82 18.96 4.65
CA ARG A 88 6.23 17.57 4.91
C ARG A 88 5.14 16.80 5.66
N THR A 89 4.32 17.51 6.43
CA THR A 89 3.19 16.96 7.20
C THR A 89 1.98 17.90 7.08
N ARG A 90 0.84 17.39 6.60
CA ARG A 90 -0.44 18.11 6.66
C ARG A 90 -1.19 17.73 7.93
N SER A 91 -1.75 18.69 8.65
CA SER A 91 -2.68 18.44 9.77
C SER A 91 -3.83 17.51 9.34
N MET A 92 -4.29 16.67 10.26
CA MET A 92 -5.49 15.84 10.05
C MET A 92 -6.74 16.70 10.22
N ARG A 93 -7.84 16.33 9.54
CA ARG A 93 -9.14 16.96 9.77
C ARG A 93 -9.62 16.65 11.18
N ASP A 94 -10.47 17.51 11.73
CA ASP A 94 -10.90 17.34 13.10
C ASP A 94 -11.67 16.04 13.35
N ASP A 95 -12.47 15.62 12.38
CA ASP A 95 -13.27 14.38 12.41
C ASP A 95 -12.53 13.13 11.89
N ASP A 96 -11.23 13.20 11.58
CA ASP A 96 -10.49 12.04 11.07
C ASP A 96 -10.37 11.00 12.20
N PRO A 97 -10.90 9.76 12.04
CA PRO A 97 -10.89 8.76 13.10
C PRO A 97 -9.48 8.38 13.55
N ARG A 98 -8.46 8.64 12.74
CA ARG A 98 -7.05 8.45 13.11
C ARG A 98 -6.57 9.42 14.19
N ARG A 99 -7.30 10.52 14.46
CA ARG A 99 -7.02 11.43 15.59
C ARG A 99 -7.35 10.83 16.95
N LEU A 100 -8.31 9.91 17.00
CA LEU A 100 -8.70 9.23 18.23
C LEU A 100 -7.60 8.28 18.72
N GLY A 101 -6.61 7.95 17.86
CA GLY A 101 -5.57 6.98 18.15
C GLY A 101 -6.14 5.57 18.33
N LEU A 102 -5.28 4.63 18.71
CA LEU A 102 -5.73 3.35 19.26
C LEU A 102 -6.11 3.62 20.71
N VAL A 103 -7.41 3.69 21.00
CA VAL A 103 -7.90 3.70 22.39
C VAL A 103 -8.00 2.25 22.84
N PRO A 104 -7.10 1.75 23.70
CA PRO A 104 -7.26 0.41 24.24
C PRO A 104 -8.58 0.34 25.01
N PRO A 105 -9.33 -0.77 24.92
CA PRO A 105 -10.60 -0.94 25.63
C PRO A 105 -10.44 -0.99 27.15
N ILE A 106 -9.19 -1.07 27.63
CA ILE A 106 -8.82 -1.15 29.04
C ILE A 106 -8.02 0.12 29.37
N ALA A 107 -8.38 0.77 30.47
CA ALA A 107 -7.64 1.91 30.98
C ALA A 107 -6.18 1.51 31.25
N PRO A 108 -5.20 2.38 30.96
CA PRO A 108 -3.81 2.07 31.25
C PRO A 108 -3.64 1.84 32.76
N PRO A 109 -2.96 0.76 33.18
CA PRO A 109 -2.62 0.56 34.59
C PRO A 109 -1.73 1.70 35.09
N PRO A 110 -1.68 1.95 36.41
CA PRO A 110 -0.89 3.04 36.97
C PRO A 110 0.60 2.89 36.64
N ILE A 111 1.27 4.02 36.42
CA ILE A 111 2.68 4.08 36.00
C ILE A 111 3.59 3.31 36.96
N SER A 112 3.28 3.31 38.26
CA SER A 112 4.02 2.56 39.28
C SER A 112 4.03 1.05 39.04
N GLU A 113 2.90 0.46 38.62
CA GLU A 113 2.80 -0.96 38.29
C GLU A 113 3.55 -1.28 37.01
N LEU A 114 3.46 -0.40 36.01
CA LEU A 114 4.19 -0.56 34.75
C LEU A 114 5.70 -0.55 34.94
N VAL A 115 6.22 0.32 35.82
CA VAL A 115 7.65 0.38 36.16
C VAL A 115 8.12 -0.89 36.87
N GLN A 116 7.30 -1.48 37.75
CA GLN A 116 7.62 -2.75 38.41
C GLN A 116 7.60 -3.94 37.45
N ILE A 117 6.65 -3.96 36.50
CA ILE A 117 6.53 -4.99 35.47
C ILE A 117 7.66 -4.86 34.42
N GLN A 118 8.23 -3.65 34.26
CA GLN A 118 9.35 -3.38 33.38
C GLN A 118 10.66 -3.95 33.92
N VAL A 119 10.71 -5.29 34.02
CA VAL A 119 11.93 -6.04 34.24
C VAL A 119 12.77 -5.93 32.98
N SER A 120 13.93 -5.28 33.10
CA SER A 120 14.92 -5.18 32.02
C SER A 120 15.25 -6.57 31.50
N ARG A 121 15.15 -6.80 30.18
CA ARG A 121 15.60 -8.03 29.50
C ARG A 121 17.13 -8.19 29.51
N GLY A 122 17.82 -7.79 30.58
CA GLY A 122 19.29 -7.72 30.61
C GLY A 122 19.94 -7.62 31.98
N LEU A 123 19.25 -7.89 33.09
CA LEU A 123 19.89 -8.00 34.41
C LEU A 123 19.48 -9.31 35.08
N VAL A 124 20.16 -10.38 34.71
CA VAL A 124 20.21 -11.61 35.50
C VAL A 124 21.68 -11.91 35.76
N SER A 125 21.95 -12.14 37.05
CA SER A 125 23.15 -12.71 37.68
C SER A 125 24.44 -11.89 37.74
N GLU A 126 24.50 -10.95 38.69
CA GLU A 126 25.70 -10.72 39.50
C GLU A 126 25.41 -11.12 40.95
N LEU A 127 25.25 -12.41 41.23
CA LEU A 127 25.31 -13.00 42.57
C LEU A 127 25.71 -14.47 42.38
N GLU A 128 26.66 -14.93 43.20
CA GLU A 128 27.39 -16.21 43.12
C GLU A 128 28.65 -16.22 42.22
N HIS A 129 29.62 -15.36 42.54
CA HIS A 129 31.04 -15.66 42.27
C HIS A 129 31.57 -16.63 43.34
N SER A 130 31.33 -17.92 43.15
CA SER A 130 32.08 -18.99 43.83
C SER A 130 32.65 -19.97 42.80
N TYR A 131 33.97 -19.85 42.60
CA TYR A 131 34.93 -20.80 42.00
C TYR A 131 34.45 -21.74 40.86
N ARG A 132 34.96 -21.50 39.63
CA ARG A 132 35.28 -22.56 38.66
C ARG A 132 36.65 -22.29 37.99
N PRO A 133 37.48 -23.33 37.80
CA PRO A 133 38.89 -23.20 37.38
C PRO A 133 39.04 -22.85 35.89
N PRO A 134 40.23 -22.40 35.44
CA PRO A 134 40.42 -21.86 34.10
C PRO A 134 40.38 -22.99 33.06
N VAL A 135 39.46 -22.88 32.10
CA VAL A 135 39.48 -23.72 30.90
C VAL A 135 40.38 -23.03 29.88
N THR A 136 41.43 -23.75 29.52
CA THR A 136 42.44 -23.40 28.53
C THR A 136 41.83 -23.03 27.18
N ILE A 137 42.31 -21.93 26.60
CA ILE A 137 42.01 -21.48 25.24
C ILE A 137 42.69 -22.45 24.27
N LEU A 138 41.93 -23.28 23.57
CA LEU A 138 42.40 -24.00 22.38
C LEU A 138 41.38 -23.95 21.23
N SER A 139 41.93 -23.52 20.10
CA SER A 139 41.48 -23.65 18.71
C SER A 139 40.09 -23.12 18.34
N THR A 140 40.12 -21.88 17.88
CA THR A 140 39.41 -21.39 16.68
C THR A 140 39.45 -22.36 15.49
N PHE A 141 38.44 -22.23 14.62
CA PHE A 141 38.41 -22.65 13.20
C PHE A 141 38.23 -24.15 12.92
N THR A 142 36.98 -24.55 12.57
CA THR A 142 36.62 -25.31 11.34
C THR A 142 35.17 -25.81 11.36
N TRP A 143 34.18 -24.92 11.24
CA TRP A 143 32.77 -25.34 11.00
C TRP A 143 32.09 -24.60 9.84
N SER A 144 32.84 -23.90 8.99
CA SER A 144 32.27 -23.14 7.85
C SER A 144 32.45 -23.76 6.46
N ILE A 145 33.09 -24.94 6.32
CA ILE A 145 33.33 -25.55 5.00
C ILE A 145 32.43 -26.76 4.71
N LEU A 146 31.84 -27.40 5.73
CA LEU A 146 30.99 -28.58 5.50
C LEU A 146 29.51 -28.24 5.16
N TYR A 147 29.06 -27.01 5.39
CA TYR A 147 27.67 -26.61 5.09
C TYR A 147 27.46 -26.20 3.62
N LEU A 148 28.53 -25.79 2.92
CA LEU A 148 28.45 -25.31 1.53
C LEU A 148 28.53 -26.42 0.46
N LEU A 149 28.89 -27.66 0.83
CA LEU A 149 28.92 -28.82 -0.08
C LEU A 149 27.68 -29.72 -0.01
N ARG A 150 26.70 -29.40 0.85
CA ARG A 150 25.43 -30.16 0.97
C ARG A 150 24.25 -29.56 0.19
N VAL A 151 24.40 -28.36 -0.38
CA VAL A 151 23.30 -27.65 -1.09
C VAL A 151 23.42 -27.72 -2.62
N THR A 152 24.56 -28.15 -3.18
CA THR A 152 24.78 -28.16 -4.63
C THR A 152 24.63 -29.53 -5.32
N ASN A 153 24.22 -30.58 -4.60
CA ASN A 153 24.17 -31.96 -5.11
C ASN A 153 22.77 -32.61 -5.11
N VAL A 154 21.71 -31.85 -5.42
CA VAL A 154 20.34 -32.39 -5.62
C VAL A 154 19.67 -31.89 -6.90
N MET A 155 20.41 -31.45 -7.91
CA MET A 155 19.83 -31.22 -9.23
C MET A 155 20.79 -31.60 -10.35
N TYR A 156 21.11 -32.89 -10.49
CA TYR A 156 21.42 -33.47 -11.80
C TYR A 156 21.21 -35.00 -11.75
N ILE A 157 20.52 -35.50 -12.79
CA ILE A 157 20.34 -36.92 -13.21
C ILE A 157 19.12 -37.65 -12.61
N LYS A 158 18.02 -37.79 -13.38
CA LYS A 158 17.75 -38.93 -14.31
C LYS A 158 16.42 -38.67 -15.05
N MET A 159 16.48 -38.60 -16.39
CA MET A 159 15.84 -39.50 -17.37
C MET A 159 14.31 -39.49 -17.36
#